data_AF-A0A2Z5AEW5-F1
#
_entry.id   AF-A0A2Z5AEW5-F1
#
_cell.length_a   1.000
_cell.length_b   1.000
_cell.length_c   1.000
_cell.angle_alpha   90.00
_cell.angle_beta   90.00
_cell.angle_gamma   90.00
#
_symmetry.space_group_name_H-M   'P 1'
#
loop_
_entity.id
_entity.type
_entity.pdbx_description
1 polymer ?
#
loop_
_entity_poly.entity_id
_entity_poly.type
_entity_poly.pdbx_seq_one_letter_code
_entity_poly.pdbx_strand_id
1 'polypeptide(L)'
;MSTITQLEQTLIDIATNCLADVLGYSAKRQQGSVTAEDAEAFEENHIALMTLVQLAHITQSGLTGDARAALLDIEESETALLRTLVN
;
A
#
# COMPACT_ATOMS: atom_id res chain seq x y z
N MET A 1 -21.55 13.90 -5.45
CA MET A 1 -20.32 14.07 -4.66
C MET A 1 -20.34 12.97 -3.62
N SER A 2 -19.50 11.94 -3.76
CA SER A 2 -19.31 10.98 -2.67
C SER A 2 -18.10 11.45 -1.89
N THR A 3 -18.32 12.13 -0.77
CA THR A 3 -17.24 12.47 0.15
C THR A 3 -16.73 11.20 0.81
N ILE A 4 -15.43 10.96 0.68
CA ILE A 4 -14.68 9.95 1.45
C ILE A 4 -15.07 10.06 2.93
N THR A 5 -15.43 8.93 3.54
CA THR A 5 -15.77 8.89 4.97
C THR A 5 -14.51 8.94 5.83
N GLN A 6 -14.65 9.25 7.12
CA GLN A 6 -13.50 9.23 8.04
C GLN A 6 -12.83 7.85 8.11
N LEU A 7 -13.62 6.76 8.07
CA LEU A 7 -13.07 5.41 8.05
C LEU A 7 -12.27 5.17 6.78
N GLU A 8 -12.82 5.53 5.62
CA GLU A 8 -12.13 5.39 4.34
C GLU A 8 -10.84 6.21 4.28
N GLN A 9 -10.86 7.44 4.79
CA GLN A 9 -9.65 8.25 4.90
C GLN A 9 -8.61 7.56 5.78
N THR A 10 -9.03 6.98 6.91
CA THR A 10 -8.13 6.22 7.80
C THR A 10 -7.52 5.02 7.07
N LEU A 11 -8.31 4.29 6.29
CA LEU A 11 -7.81 3.15 5.51
C LEU A 11 -6.79 3.60 4.44
N ILE A 12 -7.07 4.71 3.76
CA ILE A 12 -6.16 5.31 2.77
C ILE A 12 -4.86 5.77 3.42
N ASP A 13 -4.94 6.40 4.60
CA ASP A 13 -3.76 6.87 5.34
C ASP A 13 -2.89 5.68 5.78
N ILE A 14 -3.50 4.60 6.27
CA ILE A 14 -2.78 3.35 6.61
C ILE A 14 -2.11 2.77 5.36
N ALA A 15 -2.85 2.62 4.25
CA ALA A 15 -2.30 2.09 3.00
C ALA A 15 -1.13 2.94 2.47
N THR A 16 -1.25 4.27 2.58
CA THR A 16 -0.19 5.21 2.19
C THR A 16 1.07 5.04 3.04
N ASN A 17 0.91 4.86 4.36
CA ASN A 17 2.04 4.63 5.25
C ASN A 17 2.72 3.28 4.98
N CYS A 18 1.94 2.20 4.78
CA CYS A 18 2.48 0.90 4.43
C CYS A 18 3.24 0.96 3.09
N LEU A 19 2.72 1.69 2.09
CA LEU A 19 3.42 1.91 0.82
C LEU A 19 4.74 2.66 1.04
N ALA A 20 4.77 3.69 1.89
CA ALA A 20 6.00 4.42 2.21
C ALA A 20 7.08 3.52 2.83
N ASP A 21 6.69 2.60 3.71
CA ASP A 21 7.62 1.61 4.30
C ASP A 21 8.13 0.61 3.26
N VAL A 22 7.25 0.13 2.37
CA VAL A 22 7.63 -0.72 1.23
C VAL A 22 8.62 -0.02 0.29
N LEU A 23 8.40 1.26 0.00
CA LEU A 23 9.33 2.11 -0.77
C LEU A 23 10.66 2.30 -0.03
N GLY A 24 10.62 2.54 1.28
CA GLY A 24 11.80 2.69 2.12
C GLY A 24 12.68 1.44 2.15
N TYR A 25 12.07 0.27 2.30
CA TYR A 25 12.76 -1.02 2.23
C TYR A 25 13.43 -1.23 0.87
N SER A 26 12.71 -0.95 -0.23
CA SER A 26 13.24 -1.03 -1.60
C SER A 26 14.49 -0.16 -1.77
N ALA A 27 14.46 1.08 -1.30
CA ALA A 27 15.59 1.99 -1.36
C ALA A 27 16.79 1.49 -0.54
N LYS A 28 16.57 0.99 0.68
CA LYS A 28 17.63 0.37 1.50
C LYS A 28 18.22 -0.86 0.82
N ARG A 29 17.39 -1.67 0.15
CA ARG A 29 17.83 -2.88 -0.56
C ARG A 29 18.77 -2.54 -1.70
N GLN A 30 18.46 -1.51 -2.49
CA GLN A 30 19.33 -1.02 -3.57
C GLN A 30 20.68 -0.49 -3.04
N GLN A 31 20.69 0.06 -1.82
CA GLN A 31 21.90 0.57 -1.16
C GLN A 31 22.68 -0.53 -0.42
N GLY A 32 22.14 -1.74 -0.29
CA GLY A 32 22.74 -2.82 0.50
C GLY A 32 22.73 -2.57 2.00
N SER A 33 21.82 -1.74 2.51
CA SER A 33 21.74 -1.31 3.92
C SER A 33 20.56 -1.92 4.69
N VAL A 34 19.89 -2.91 4.11
CA VAL A 34 18.75 -3.62 4.73
C VAL A 34 19.19 -4.36 6.00
N THR A 35 18.45 -4.15 7.07
CA THR A 35 18.55 -4.93 8.32
C THR A 35 17.48 -6.02 8.38
N ALA A 36 17.58 -6.92 9.37
CA ALA A 36 16.54 -7.90 9.62
C ALA A 36 15.21 -7.24 10.04
N GLU A 37 15.27 -6.19 10.86
CA GLU A 37 14.10 -5.41 11.28
C GLU A 37 13.41 -4.74 10.09
N ASP A 38 14.19 -4.25 9.11
CA ASP A 38 13.63 -3.68 7.88
C ASP A 38 12.88 -4.73 7.05
N ALA A 39 13.37 -5.98 7.02
CA ALA A 39 12.72 -7.07 6.28
C ALA A 39 11.41 -7.51 6.95
N GLU A 40 11.39 -7.60 8.28
CA GLU A 40 10.19 -7.91 9.06
C GLU A 40 9.13 -6.81 8.91
N ALA A 41 9.53 -5.54 9.06
CA ALA A 41 8.64 -4.40 8.86
C ALA A 41 8.11 -4.32 7.43
N PHE A 42 8.94 -4.66 6.43
CA PHE A 42 8.50 -4.75 5.04
C PHE A 42 7.42 -5.83 4.86
N GLU A 43 7.62 -7.02 5.40
CA GLU A 43 6.66 -8.13 5.26
C GLU A 43 5.31 -7.78 5.91
N GLU A 44 5.34 -7.26 7.13
CA GLU A 44 4.12 -6.85 7.85
C GLU A 44 3.35 -5.76 7.09
N ASN A 45 4.05 -4.72 6.66
CA ASN A 45 3.44 -3.60 5.93
C ASN A 45 2.95 -4.01 4.54
N HIS A 46 3.67 -4.88 3.84
CA HIS A 46 3.24 -5.39 2.54
C HIS A 46 1.95 -6.21 2.67
N ILE A 47 1.85 -7.08 3.69
CA ILE A 47 0.63 -7.86 3.94
C ILE A 47 -0.54 -6.93 4.30
N ALA A 48 -0.31 -5.93 5.16
CA ALA A 48 -1.33 -4.95 5.53
C ALA A 48 -1.82 -4.17 4.31
N LEU A 49 -0.89 -3.70 3.46
CA LEU A 49 -1.19 -2.99 2.23
C LEU A 49 -2.05 -3.83 1.29
N MET A 50 -1.61 -5.05 0.98
CA MET A 50 -2.37 -5.97 0.11
C MET A 50 -3.78 -6.24 0.64
N THR A 51 -3.93 -6.36 1.95
CA THR A 51 -5.24 -6.56 2.60
C THR A 51 -6.16 -5.36 2.40
N LEU A 52 -5.64 -4.14 2.54
CA LEU A 52 -6.41 -2.91 2.36
C LEU A 52 -6.83 -2.72 0.90
N VAL A 53 -5.90 -2.93 -0.04
CA VAL A 53 -6.19 -2.85 -1.48
C VAL A 53 -7.23 -3.88 -1.89
N GLN A 54 -7.24 -5.08 -1.29
CA GLN A 54 -8.26 -6.10 -1.58
C GLN A 54 -9.70 -5.60 -1.35
N LEU A 55 -9.91 -4.66 -0.41
CA LEU A 55 -11.23 -4.02 -0.20
C LEU A 55 -11.69 -3.23 -1.44
N ALA A 56 -10.75 -2.64 -2.18
CA ALA A 56 -11.04 -1.90 -3.40
C ALA A 56 -11.49 -2.81 -4.55
N HIS A 57 -11.07 -4.08 -4.55
CA HIS A 57 -11.49 -5.09 -5.53
C HIS A 57 -12.85 -5.73 -5.21
N ILE A 58 -13.29 -5.71 -3.95
CA ILE A 58 -14.57 -6.31 -3.54
C ILE A 58 -15.73 -5.38 -3.90
N THR A 59 -16.66 -5.83 -4.75
CA THR A 59 -17.81 -5.03 -5.24
C THR A 59 -18.68 -4.45 -4.13
N GLN A 60 -18.86 -5.16 -3.02
CA GLN A 60 -19.69 -4.75 -1.88
C GLN A 60 -18.86 -4.49 -0.60
N SER A 61 -17.66 -3.92 -0.74
CA SER A 61 -16.80 -3.60 0.40
C SER A 61 -17.31 -2.48 1.31
N GLY A 62 -18.33 -1.74 0.87
CA GLY A 62 -18.83 -0.55 1.55
C GLY A 62 -18.01 0.70 1.26
N LEU A 63 -16.94 0.60 0.45
CA LEU A 63 -16.17 1.75 0.00
C LEU A 63 -16.95 2.59 -1.00
N THR A 64 -16.82 3.90 -0.87
CA THR A 64 -17.15 4.88 -1.90
C THR A 64 -16.29 4.67 -3.14
N GLY A 65 -16.77 5.18 -4.29
CA GLY A 65 -16.01 5.13 -5.54
C GLY A 65 -14.66 5.86 -5.43
N ASP A 66 -14.63 6.99 -4.74
CA ASP A 66 -13.42 7.80 -4.55
C ASP A 66 -12.40 7.06 -3.66
N ALA A 67 -12.84 6.42 -2.58
CA ALA A 67 -11.96 5.61 -1.73
C ALA A 67 -11.44 4.36 -2.46
N ARG A 68 -12.27 3.73 -3.30
CA ARG A 68 -11.85 2.62 -4.16
C ARG A 68 -10.76 3.07 -5.13
N ALA A 69 -10.95 4.19 -5.82
CA ALA A 69 -9.96 4.71 -6.76
C ALA A 69 -8.62 4.99 -6.05
N ALA A 70 -8.64 5.65 -4.89
CA ALA A 70 -7.43 5.95 -4.13
C ALA A 70 -6.64 4.69 -3.74
N LEU A 71 -7.30 3.62 -3.28
CA LEU A 71 -6.63 2.37 -2.93
C LEU A 71 -6.07 1.63 -4.16
N LEU A 72 -6.72 1.72 -5.32
CA LEU A 72 -6.21 1.15 -6.57
C LEU A 72 -5.00 1.92 -7.12
N ASP A 73 -4.98 3.25 -6.97
CA ASP A 73 -3.82 4.07 -7.35
C ASP A 73 -2.57 3.73 -6.49
N ILE A 74 -2.80 3.40 -5.21
CA ILE A 74 -1.75 2.91 -4.30
C ILE A 74 -1.22 1.54 -4.76
N GLU A 75 -2.09 0.61 -5.15
CA GLU A 75 -1.71 -0.70 -5.70
C GLU A 75 -0.88 -0.59 -6.98
N GLU A 76 -1.27 0.33 -7.87
CA GLU A 76 -0.52 0.57 -9.11
C GLU A 76 0.89 1.08 -8.80
N SER A 77 1.01 1.98 -7.82
CA SER A 77 2.29 2.53 -7.35
C SER A 77 3.19 1.43 -6.76
N GLU A 78 2.64 0.53 -5.94
CA GLU A 78 3.36 -0.63 -5.41
C GLU A 78 3.82 -1.58 -6.52
N THR A 79 2.91 -1.92 -7.45
CA THR A 79 3.21 -2.83 -8.57
C THR A 79 4.33 -2.28 -9.45
N ALA A 80 4.31 -0.98 -9.72
CA ALA A 80 5.38 -0.30 -10.46
C ALA A 80 6.73 -0.44 -9.75
N LEU A 81 6.78 -0.23 -8.42
CA LEU A 81 7.98 -0.42 -7.63
C LEU A 81 8.50 -1.87 -7.71
N LEU A 82 7.64 -2.86 -7.45
CA LEU A 82 8.06 -4.26 -7.43
C LEU A 82 8.61 -4.70 -8.79
N ARG A 83 8.05 -4.20 -9.90
CA ARG A 83 8.61 -4.43 -11.25
C ARG A 83 10.02 -3.88 -11.41
N THR A 84 10.33 -2.72 -10.82
CA THR A 84 11.70 -2.17 -10.85
C THR A 84 12.70 -2.94 -10.01
N LEU A 85 12.25 -3.74 -9.04
CA LEU A 85 13.12 -4.56 -8.19
C LEU A 85 13.46 -5.92 -8.78
N VAL A 86 12.68 -6.40 -9.75
CA VAL A 86 12.86 -7.72 -10.39
C VAL A 86 13.67 -7.61 -11.68
N ASN A 87 13.72 -6.44 -12.32
CA ASN A 87 14.48 -6.16 -13.54
C ASN A 87 15.86 -5.57 -13.24
#